data_AF-A0A945MHN9-F1
#
_entry.id   AF-A0A945MHN9-F1
#
_cell.length_a   1.000
_cell.length_b   1.000
_cell.length_c   1.000
_cell.angle_alpha   90.00
_cell.angle_beta   90.00
_cell.angle_gamma   90.00
#
_symmetry.space_group_name_H-M   'P 1'
#
loop_
_entity.id
_entity.type
_entity.pdbx_description
1 polymer ?
#
loop_
_entity_poly.entity_id
_entity_poly.type
_entity_poly.pdbx_seq_one_letter_code
_entity_poly.pdbx_strand_id
1 'polypeptide(L)'
;MKNLLARGGIEFLAVLLGITISLYIDQKLDESAIAKNESSLLSDLQVSLNQDIDYAEIILDKIKVSLNAQEKLITFSCNEVDDLNSKDLATLFKNVMEGSSSLFPRYGVYRSLVSNSEMKYIENQELKEKLISLYDFQFKRYENIDPIITNRYQYSLGDFLVNHFG
;
A
#
# COMPACT_ATOMS: atom_id res chain seq x y z
N MET A 1 44.34 -42.64 -41.08
CA MET A 1 43.00 -42.00 -41.23
C MET A 1 42.10 -42.14 -39.98
N LYS A 2 42.18 -43.22 -39.19
CA LYS A 2 41.36 -43.41 -37.97
C LYS A 2 41.54 -42.33 -36.88
N ASN A 3 42.69 -41.66 -36.82
CA ASN A 3 42.99 -40.65 -35.78
C ASN A 3 42.51 -39.23 -36.12
N LEU A 4 42.19 -38.93 -37.39
CA LEU A 4 41.78 -37.57 -37.81
C LEU A 4 40.29 -37.32 -37.55
N LEU A 5 39.44 -38.32 -37.79
CA LEU A 5 38.01 -38.31 -37.44
C LEU A 5 37.81 -38.39 -35.91
N ALA A 6 38.61 -39.20 -35.21
CA ALA A 6 38.58 -39.26 -33.75
C ALA A 6 39.00 -37.92 -33.12
N ARG A 7 40.02 -37.25 -33.68
CA ARG A 7 40.47 -35.94 -33.20
C ARG A 7 39.46 -34.82 -33.48
N GLY A 8 38.90 -34.75 -34.69
CA GLY A 8 37.87 -33.76 -35.02
C GLY A 8 36.54 -33.96 -34.26
N GLY A 9 36.17 -35.21 -33.96
CA GLY A 9 35.02 -35.52 -33.11
C GLY A 9 35.24 -35.11 -31.65
N ILE A 10 36.44 -35.32 -31.10
CA ILE A 10 36.80 -34.88 -29.75
C ILE A 10 36.85 -33.35 -29.65
N GLU A 11 37.42 -32.66 -30.65
CA GLU A 11 37.46 -31.20 -30.72
C GLU A 11 36.04 -30.61 -30.81
N PHE A 12 35.15 -31.20 -31.61
CA PHE A 12 33.74 -30.79 -31.69
C PHE A 12 33.00 -30.97 -30.35
N LEU A 13 33.18 -32.11 -29.68
CA LEU A 13 32.56 -32.37 -28.37
C LEU A 13 33.06 -31.39 -27.30
N ALA A 14 34.34 -31.04 -27.30
CA ALA A 14 34.92 -30.07 -26.37
C ALA A 14 34.32 -28.66 -26.56
N VAL A 15 34.17 -28.22 -27.81
CA VAL A 15 33.55 -26.92 -28.13
C VAL A 15 32.07 -26.90 -27.73
N LEU A 16 31.32 -27.96 -28.06
CA LEU A 16 29.90 -28.07 -27.71
C LEU A 16 29.69 -28.05 -26.19
N LEU A 17 30.54 -28.77 -25.44
CA LEU A 17 30.52 -28.76 -23.98
C LEU A 17 30.86 -27.37 -23.42
N GLY A 18 31.85 -26.67 -23.97
CA GLY A 18 32.21 -25.31 -23.56
C GLY A 18 31.05 -24.33 -23.70
N ILE A 19 30.33 -24.36 -24.83
CA ILE A 19 29.16 -23.51 -25.07
C ILE A 19 28.02 -23.88 -24.12
N THR A 20 27.74 -25.18 -23.95
CA THR A 20 26.64 -25.65 -23.10
C THR A 20 26.88 -25.33 -21.61
N ILE A 21 28.13 -25.48 -21.15
CA ILE A 21 28.54 -25.13 -19.79
C ILE A 21 28.47 -23.62 -19.56
N SER A 22 28.91 -22.80 -20.53
CA SER A 22 28.78 -21.34 -20.45
C SER A 22 27.32 -20.92 -20.30
N LEU A 23 26.44 -21.42 -21.17
CA LEU A 23 25.01 -21.11 -21.11
C LEU A 23 24.36 -21.55 -19.79
N TYR A 24 24.76 -22.70 -19.25
CA TYR A 24 24.25 -23.19 -17.96
C TYR A 24 24.72 -22.32 -16.79
N ILE A 25 25.99 -21.89 -16.79
CA ILE A 25 26.53 -20.99 -15.76
C ILE A 25 25.84 -19.62 -15.83
N ASP A 26 25.69 -19.07 -17.04
CA ASP A 26 25.01 -17.79 -17.26
C ASP A 26 23.56 -17.86 -16.78
N GLN A 27 22.83 -18.94 -17.11
CA GLN A 27 21.47 -19.17 -16.60
C GLN A 27 21.43 -19.26 -15.06
N LYS A 28 22.38 -19.93 -14.42
CA LYS A 28 22.43 -20.03 -12.95
C LYS A 28 22.73 -18.70 -12.27
N LEU A 29 23.61 -17.88 -12.86
CA LEU A 29 23.89 -16.54 -12.38
C LEU A 29 22.66 -15.63 -12.53
N ASP A 30 21.96 -15.73 -13.66
CA ASP A 30 20.72 -15.00 -13.90
C ASP A 30 19.60 -15.42 -12.93
N GLU A 31 19.39 -16.72 -12.70
CA GLU A 31 18.44 -17.23 -11.70
C GLU A 31 18.75 -16.70 -10.29
N SER A 32 20.03 -16.68 -9.90
CA SER A 32 20.45 -16.14 -8.61
C SER A 32 20.23 -14.63 -8.50
N ALA A 33 20.42 -13.88 -9.58
CA ALA A 33 20.19 -12.44 -9.62
C ALA A 33 18.68 -12.13 -9.55
N ILE A 34 17.85 -12.91 -10.25
CA ILE A 34 16.38 -12.81 -10.21
C ILE A 34 15.88 -13.07 -8.79
N ALA A 35 16.31 -14.16 -8.15
CA ALA A 35 15.89 -14.49 -6.79
C ALA A 35 16.29 -13.41 -5.77
N LYS A 36 17.49 -12.84 -5.92
CA LYS A 36 17.95 -11.72 -5.08
C LYS A 36 17.09 -10.47 -5.28
N ASN A 37 16.76 -10.15 -6.53
CA ASN A 37 15.91 -9.01 -6.85
C ASN A 37 14.49 -9.22 -6.30
N GLU A 38 13.89 -10.39 -6.54
CA GLU A 38 12.57 -10.73 -5.97
C GLU A 38 12.58 -10.60 -4.44
N SER A 39 13.59 -11.15 -3.76
CA SER A 39 13.69 -11.03 -2.30
C SER A 39 13.81 -9.59 -1.81
N SER A 40 14.61 -8.75 -2.47
CA SER A 40 14.72 -7.32 -2.13
C SER A 40 13.40 -6.59 -2.34
N LEU A 41 12.74 -6.83 -3.48
CA LEU A 41 11.46 -6.21 -3.83
C LEU A 41 10.36 -6.59 -2.82
N LEU A 42 10.28 -7.87 -2.46
CA LEU A 42 9.32 -8.36 -1.46
C LEU A 42 9.59 -7.76 -0.08
N SER A 43 10.86 -7.58 0.29
CA SER A 43 11.25 -6.91 1.54
C SER A 43 10.78 -5.45 1.57
N ASP A 44 11.02 -4.70 0.49
CA ASP A 44 10.62 -3.29 0.39
C ASP A 44 9.10 -3.13 0.41
N LEU A 45 8.37 -4.02 -0.29
CA LEU A 45 6.91 -4.08 -0.24
C LEU A 45 6.41 -4.37 1.17
N GLN A 46 7.01 -5.35 1.86
CA GLN A 46 6.62 -5.72 3.21
C GLN A 46 6.80 -4.56 4.19
N VAL A 47 7.93 -3.85 4.13
CA VAL A 47 8.18 -2.67 4.96
C VAL A 47 7.14 -1.59 4.69
N SER A 48 6.89 -1.26 3.41
CA SER A 48 5.90 -0.24 3.04
C SER A 48 4.48 -0.61 3.51
N LEU A 49 4.08 -1.87 3.34
CA LEU A 49 2.76 -2.36 3.74
C LEU A 49 2.58 -2.38 5.26
N ASN A 50 3.59 -2.82 6.02
CA ASN A 50 3.54 -2.81 7.49
C ASN A 50 3.33 -1.40 8.02
N GLN A 51 4.08 -0.44 7.47
CA GLN A 51 3.90 0.94 7.90
C GLN A 51 2.52 1.50 7.47
N ASP A 52 1.97 1.06 6.33
CA ASP A 52 0.61 1.47 5.90
C ASP A 52 -0.47 0.87 6.80
N ILE A 53 -0.25 -0.33 7.34
CA ILE A 53 -1.08 -0.92 8.39
C ILE A 53 -1.04 -0.05 9.65
N ASP A 54 0.15 0.28 10.15
CA ASP A 54 0.31 1.14 11.34
C ASP A 54 -0.43 2.48 11.16
N TYR A 55 -0.33 3.08 9.96
CA TYR A 55 -1.01 4.33 9.68
C TYR A 55 -2.53 4.15 9.58
N ALA A 56 -3.00 3.09 8.94
CA ALA A 56 -4.43 2.77 8.85
C ALA A 56 -5.06 2.54 10.22
N GLU A 57 -4.34 1.91 11.16
CA GLU A 57 -4.79 1.74 12.54
C GLU A 57 -4.99 3.08 13.26
N ILE A 58 -4.04 4.01 13.10
CA ILE A 58 -4.15 5.38 13.66
C ILE A 58 -5.39 6.09 13.08
N ILE A 59 -5.61 6.00 11.78
CA ILE A 59 -6.77 6.64 11.12
C ILE A 59 -8.08 5.98 11.57
N LEU A 60 -8.11 4.65 11.69
CA LEU A 60 -9.27 3.91 12.16
C LEU A 60 -9.67 4.35 13.58
N ASP A 61 -8.71 4.51 14.48
CA ASP A 61 -8.99 4.92 15.86
C ASP A 61 -9.53 6.35 15.94
N LYS A 62 -9.02 7.27 15.12
CA LYS A 62 -9.58 8.63 14.99
C LYS A 62 -11.03 8.61 14.47
N ILE A 63 -11.31 7.78 13.46
CA ILE A 63 -12.66 7.63 12.93
C ILE A 63 -13.61 7.05 13.98
N LYS A 64 -13.17 6.05 14.77
CA LYS A 64 -13.97 5.51 15.89
C LYS A 64 -14.27 6.58 16.95
N VAL A 65 -13.28 7.40 17.31
CA VAL A 65 -13.48 8.53 18.23
C VAL A 65 -14.54 9.50 17.70
N SER A 66 -14.48 9.81 16.40
CA SER A 66 -15.46 10.67 15.74
C SER A 66 -16.86 10.06 15.72
N LEU A 67 -16.99 8.78 15.35
CA LEU A 67 -18.28 8.08 15.35
C LEU A 67 -18.93 8.09 16.73
N ASN A 68 -18.16 7.78 17.78
CA ASN A 68 -18.65 7.81 19.16
C ASN A 68 -19.09 9.22 19.60
N ALA A 69 -18.39 10.26 19.14
CA ALA A 69 -18.75 11.65 19.43
C ALA A 69 -20.03 12.08 18.69
N GLN A 70 -20.17 11.68 17.42
CA GLN A 70 -21.37 11.93 16.63
C GLN A 70 -22.58 11.23 17.23
N GLU A 71 -22.46 9.97 17.63
CA GLU A 71 -23.54 9.21 18.27
C GLU A 71 -24.01 9.91 19.55
N LYS A 72 -23.07 10.35 20.39
CA LYS A 72 -23.40 11.15 21.60
C LYS A 72 -24.15 12.44 21.27
N LEU A 73 -23.74 13.19 20.24
CA LEU A 73 -24.43 14.42 19.84
C LEU A 73 -25.84 14.16 19.30
N ILE A 74 -26.01 13.10 18.50
CA ILE A 74 -27.30 12.76 17.89
C ILE A 74 -28.29 12.26 18.96
N THR A 75 -27.79 11.57 19.98
CA THR A 75 -28.60 11.00 21.06
C THR A 75 -28.84 11.96 22.22
N PHE A 76 -28.20 13.13 22.21
CA PHE A 76 -28.30 14.11 23.27
C PHE A 76 -29.72 14.67 23.37
N SER A 77 -30.35 14.57 24.55
CA SER A 77 -31.65 15.20 24.77
C SER A 77 -31.48 16.70 24.88
N CYS A 78 -32.33 17.48 24.20
CA CYS A 78 -32.26 18.96 24.24
C CYS A 78 -32.36 19.53 25.67
N ASN A 79 -32.96 18.77 26.59
CA ASN A 79 -33.14 19.16 27.99
C ASN A 79 -31.89 18.96 28.86
N GLU A 80 -30.87 18.25 28.34
CA GLU A 80 -29.61 17.95 29.04
C GLU A 80 -28.48 18.93 28.62
N VAL A 81 -28.76 19.81 27.66
CA VAL A 81 -27.79 20.77 27.09
C VAL A 81 -27.38 21.81 28.12
N ASP A 82 -28.28 22.19 29.02
CA ASP A 82 -28.04 23.20 30.06
C ASP A 82 -26.98 22.75 31.09
N ASP A 83 -26.75 21.44 31.22
CA ASP A 83 -25.77 20.85 32.14
C ASP A 83 -24.38 20.62 31.49
N LEU A 84 -24.25 20.83 30.17
CA LEU A 84 -22.98 20.64 29.48
C LEU A 84 -22.02 21.81 29.73
N ASN A 85 -20.90 21.51 30.37
CA ASN A 85 -19.82 22.48 30.49
C ASN A 85 -19.17 22.73 29.11
N SER A 86 -18.77 23.98 28.84
CA SER A 86 -18.24 24.41 27.53
C SER A 86 -17.00 23.63 27.08
N LYS A 87 -16.15 23.17 28.00
CA LYS A 87 -14.96 22.34 27.73
C LYS A 87 -15.35 20.94 27.25
N ASP A 88 -16.40 20.35 27.81
CA ASP A 88 -16.89 19.04 27.40
C ASP A 88 -17.50 19.11 26.00
N LEU A 89 -18.27 20.17 25.73
CA LEU A 89 -18.82 20.45 24.40
C LEU A 89 -17.71 20.69 23.37
N ALA A 90 -16.69 21.50 23.70
CA ALA A 90 -15.55 21.73 22.82
C ALA A 90 -14.77 20.43 22.53
N THR A 91 -14.61 19.56 23.53
CA THR A 91 -13.97 18.25 23.36
C THR A 91 -14.81 17.35 22.45
N LEU A 92 -16.13 17.38 22.59
CA LEU A 92 -17.06 16.60 21.78
C LEU A 92 -16.99 17.03 20.30
N PHE A 93 -17.05 18.34 20.02
CA PHE A 93 -16.90 18.85 18.65
C PHE A 93 -15.51 18.57 18.06
N LYS A 94 -14.43 18.73 18.84
CA LYS A 94 -13.09 18.34 18.40
C LYS A 94 -13.06 16.86 17.97
N ASN A 95 -13.65 15.98 18.78
CA ASN A 95 -13.70 14.56 18.49
C ASN A 95 -14.52 14.26 17.23
N VAL A 96 -15.64 14.97 16.98
CA VAL A 96 -16.35 14.86 15.69
C VAL A 96 -15.41 15.19 14.53
N MET A 97 -14.63 16.25 14.64
CA MET A 97 -13.71 16.68 13.57
C MET A 97 -12.60 15.67 13.27
N GLU A 98 -12.25 14.75 14.18
CA GLU A 98 -11.30 13.66 13.89
C GLU A 98 -11.76 12.76 12.73
N GLY A 99 -13.05 12.76 12.39
CA GLY A 99 -13.61 12.02 11.25
C GLY A 99 -13.19 12.57 9.89
N SER A 100 -12.55 13.75 9.85
CA SER A 100 -11.87 14.29 8.67
C SER A 100 -10.50 13.66 8.41
N SER A 101 -10.07 12.71 9.23
CA SER A 101 -8.77 12.06 9.08
C SER A 101 -8.71 11.16 7.86
N SER A 102 -7.62 11.29 7.11
CA SER A 102 -7.43 10.67 5.80
C SER A 102 -6.28 9.66 5.78
N LEU A 103 -6.50 8.50 5.14
CA LEU A 103 -5.48 7.52 4.82
C LEU A 103 -4.80 7.89 3.50
N PHE A 104 -3.48 8.02 3.53
CA PHE A 104 -2.63 8.28 2.38
C PHE A 104 -1.64 7.13 2.21
N PRO A 105 -1.97 6.13 1.37
CA PRO A 105 -1.11 4.97 1.19
C PRO A 105 0.23 5.30 0.55
N ARG A 106 1.26 4.48 0.85
CA ARG A 106 2.57 4.60 0.23
C ARG A 106 2.63 3.89 -1.11
N TYR A 107 2.29 4.64 -2.15
CA TYR A 107 2.37 4.14 -3.52
C TYR A 107 3.80 4.03 -4.09
N GLY A 108 4.83 4.51 -3.40
CA GLY A 108 6.18 4.63 -3.95
C GLY A 108 6.76 3.32 -4.47
N VAL A 109 6.79 2.30 -3.61
CA VAL A 109 7.33 0.97 -3.94
C VAL A 109 6.50 0.30 -5.03
N TYR A 110 5.17 0.30 -4.88
CA TYR A 110 4.26 -0.29 -5.87
C TYR A 110 4.36 0.38 -7.26
N ARG A 111 4.40 1.72 -7.31
CA ARG A 111 4.56 2.44 -8.58
C ARG A 111 5.90 2.15 -9.25
N SER A 112 6.98 2.05 -8.47
CA SER A 112 8.29 1.65 -8.98
C SER A 112 8.20 0.28 -9.68
N LEU A 113 7.59 -0.70 -9.00
CA LEU A 113 7.43 -2.05 -9.52
C LEU A 113 6.70 -2.10 -10.86
N VAL A 114 5.59 -1.36 -10.97
CA VAL A 114 4.80 -1.30 -12.20
C VAL A 114 5.58 -0.56 -13.30
N SER A 115 6.17 0.59 -12.97
CA SER A 115 6.88 1.42 -13.96
C SER A 115 8.14 0.76 -14.53
N ASN A 116 8.88 0.01 -13.70
CA ASN A 116 10.10 -0.69 -14.10
C ASN A 116 9.83 -2.08 -14.69
N SER A 117 8.55 -2.48 -14.84
CA SER A 117 8.17 -3.84 -15.24
C SER A 117 8.75 -4.94 -14.34
N GLU A 118 8.96 -4.63 -13.06
CA GLU A 118 9.54 -5.53 -12.05
C GLU A 118 8.48 -6.47 -11.45
N MET A 119 7.19 -6.19 -11.64
CA MET A 119 6.10 -7.10 -11.28
C MET A 119 6.27 -8.52 -11.88
N LYS A 120 7.01 -8.66 -12.98
CA LYS A 120 7.34 -9.96 -13.59
C LYS A 120 8.21 -10.86 -12.70
N TYR A 121 8.96 -10.27 -11.76
CA TYR A 121 9.84 -10.99 -10.84
C TYR A 121 9.11 -11.55 -9.63
N ILE A 122 7.86 -11.16 -9.38
CA ILE A 122 7.02 -11.78 -8.34
C ILE A 122 6.42 -13.03 -8.96
N GLU A 123 6.89 -14.22 -8.59
CA GLU A 123 6.38 -15.46 -9.17
C GLU A 123 4.94 -15.76 -8.71
N ASN A 124 4.64 -15.45 -7.45
CA ASN A 124 3.34 -15.70 -6.85
C ASN A 124 2.23 -14.84 -7.48
N GLN A 125 1.37 -15.49 -8.27
CA GLN A 125 0.26 -14.84 -8.97
C GLN A 125 -0.81 -14.27 -8.02
N GLU A 126 -1.13 -14.99 -6.94
CA GLU A 126 -2.09 -14.53 -5.93
C GLU A 126 -1.58 -13.24 -5.25
N LEU A 127 -0.29 -13.16 -4.95
CA LEU A 127 0.32 -11.96 -4.39
C LEU A 127 0.23 -10.78 -5.37
N LYS A 128 0.53 -10.99 -6.66
CA LYS A 128 0.38 -9.96 -7.70
C LYS A 128 -1.05 -9.44 -7.76
N GLU A 129 -2.04 -10.32 -7.75
CA GLU A 129 -3.45 -9.95 -7.76
C GLU A 129 -3.87 -9.18 -6.51
N LYS A 130 -3.38 -9.57 -5.33
CA LYS A 130 -3.63 -8.82 -4.08
C LYS A 130 -3.02 -7.42 -4.12
N LEU A 131 -1.80 -7.27 -4.63
CA LEU A 131 -1.15 -5.96 -4.78
C LEU A 131 -1.96 -5.06 -5.74
N ILE A 132 -2.34 -5.58 -6.91
CA ILE A 132 -3.17 -4.86 -7.87
C ILE A 132 -4.52 -4.47 -7.24
N SER A 133 -5.20 -5.41 -6.58
CA SER A 133 -6.47 -5.15 -5.89
C SER A 133 -6.34 -4.04 -4.85
N LEU A 134 -5.29 -4.07 -4.03
CA LEU A 134 -5.06 -3.07 -3.00
C LEU A 134 -4.80 -1.68 -3.60
N TYR A 135 -3.80 -1.56 -4.48
CA TYR A 135 -3.33 -0.27 -4.96
C TYR A 135 -4.21 0.33 -6.06
N ASP A 136 -4.62 -0.47 -7.05
CA ASP A 136 -5.33 0.04 -8.22
C ASP A 136 -6.84 0.13 -7.99
N PHE A 137 -7.39 -0.61 -7.02
CA PHE A 137 -8.83 -0.60 -6.72
C PHE A 137 -9.14 0.00 -5.34
N GLN A 138 -8.66 -0.60 -4.25
CA GLN A 138 -9.09 -0.17 -2.91
C GLN A 138 -8.58 1.22 -2.56
N PHE A 139 -7.27 1.46 -2.72
CA PHE A 139 -6.66 2.75 -2.44
C PHE A 139 -7.12 3.83 -3.43
N LYS A 140 -7.30 3.48 -4.71
CA LYS A 140 -7.88 4.39 -5.70
C LYS A 140 -9.31 4.81 -5.35
N ARG A 141 -10.13 3.88 -4.87
CA ARG A 141 -11.48 4.21 -4.37
C ARG A 141 -11.42 5.14 -3.17
N TYR A 142 -10.48 4.91 -2.25
CA TYR A 142 -10.28 5.78 -1.10
C TYR A 142 -9.89 7.19 -1.50
N GLU A 143 -8.91 7.34 -2.42
CA GLU A 143 -8.46 8.62 -2.99
C GLU A 143 -9.64 9.44 -3.56
N ASN A 144 -10.63 8.78 -4.16
CA ASN A 144 -11.82 9.46 -4.71
C ASN A 144 -12.83 9.90 -3.63
N ILE A 145 -12.89 9.18 -2.51
CA ILE A 145 -13.84 9.47 -1.41
C ILE A 145 -13.29 10.55 -0.47
N ASP A 146 -11.97 10.59 -0.31
CA ASP A 146 -11.29 11.45 0.65
C ASP A 146 -11.61 12.96 0.51
N PRO A 147 -11.63 13.53 -0.72
CA PRO A 147 -12.04 14.93 -0.91
C PRO A 147 -13.49 15.20 -0.50
N ILE A 148 -14.38 14.21 -0.68
CA ILE A 148 -15.80 14.34 -0.31
C ILE A 148 -15.93 14.38 1.21
N ILE A 149 -15.20 13.51 1.92
CA ILE A 149 -15.18 13.49 3.39
C ILE A 149 -14.59 14.80 3.92
N THR A 150 -13.42 15.19 3.41
CA THR A 150 -12.78 16.47 3.76
C THR A 150 -13.74 17.63 3.57
N ASN A 151 -14.48 17.66 2.45
CA ASN A 151 -15.41 18.74 2.18
C ASN A 151 -16.56 18.82 3.19
N ARG A 152 -17.15 17.67 3.57
CA ARG A 152 -18.22 17.64 4.57
C ARG A 152 -17.75 18.16 5.93
N TYR A 153 -16.57 17.73 6.40
CA TYR A 153 -16.08 18.16 7.72
C TYR A 153 -15.59 19.61 7.70
N GLN A 154 -14.74 19.99 6.75
CA GLN A 154 -14.11 21.31 6.74
C GLN A 154 -15.06 22.41 6.28
N TYR A 155 -15.79 22.19 5.18
CA TYR A 155 -16.60 23.25 4.58
C TYR A 155 -18.06 23.19 4.99
N SER A 156 -18.67 22.01 5.20
CA SER A 156 -20.08 21.98 5.62
C SER A 156 -20.21 22.13 7.13
N LEU A 157 -19.58 21.23 7.90
CA LEU A 157 -19.67 21.27 9.37
C LEU A 157 -18.91 22.48 9.94
N GLY A 158 -17.70 22.75 9.46
CA GLY A 158 -16.93 23.91 9.90
C GLY A 158 -17.67 25.24 9.68
N ASP A 159 -18.22 25.46 8.49
CA ASP A 159 -19.00 26.67 8.17
C ASP A 159 -20.29 26.75 8.99
N PHE A 160 -21.01 25.62 9.16
CA PHE A 160 -22.18 25.58 10.04
C PHE A 160 -21.83 26.01 11.46
N LEU A 161 -20.73 25.50 12.02
CA LEU A 161 -20.32 25.83 13.38
C LEU A 161 -19.96 27.30 13.52
N VAL A 162 -19.21 27.86 12.57
CA VAL A 162 -18.84 29.29 12.59
C VAL A 162 -20.08 30.19 12.45
N ASN A 163 -20.97 29.89 11.50
CA ASN A 163 -22.13 30.77 11.23
C ASN A 163 -23.20 30.75 12.32
N HIS A 164 -23.24 29.72 13.18
CA HIS A 164 -24.26 29.59 14.23
C HIS A 164 -23.70 29.76 15.65
N PHE A 165 -22.39 29.56 15.85
CA PHE A 165 -21.77 29.58 17.18
C PHE A 165 -20.45 30.37 17.27
N GLY A 166 -19.94 30.91 16.14
CA GLY A 166 -18.70 31.69 16.05
C GLY A 166 -18.87 33.18 16.31
#